data_AF-A0A6B3EU63-F1
#
_entry.id   AF-A0A6B3EU63-F1
#
_cell.length_a   1.000
_cell.length_b   1.000
_cell.length_c   1.000
_cell.angle_alpha   90.00
_cell.angle_beta   90.00
_cell.angle_gamma   90.00
#
_symmetry.space_group_name_H-M   'P 1'
#
loop_
_entity.id
_entity.type
_entity.pdbx_description
1 polymer ?
#
loop_
_entity_poly.entity_id
_entity_poly.type
_entity_poly.pdbx_seq_one_letter_code
_entity_poly.pdbx_strand_id
1 'polypeptide(L)' 'CFCMTYGDGAGNAAPLTALDVAGHEMSHGVTSETAGLNYSGESGGLNEATSDIFGTGVEFYSNTATDPGDYLIGEKID' A
#
# COMPACT_ATOMS: atom_id res chain seq x y z
N CYS A 1 12.67 8.99 -10.95
CA CYS A 1 13.00 7.57 -10.72
C CYS A 1 11.71 6.77 -10.71
N PHE A 2 11.77 5.45 -10.83
CA PHE A 2 10.68 4.60 -10.37
C PHE A 2 10.87 4.46 -8.85
N CYS A 3 10.24 5.36 -8.10
CA CYS A 3 10.53 5.57 -6.69
C CYS A 3 9.27 6.01 -5.97
N MET A 4 9.16 5.56 -4.73
CA MET A 4 8.07 5.95 -3.85
C MET A 4 8.28 7.32 -3.24
N THR A 5 7.21 8.09 -3.17
CA THR A 5 7.17 9.42 -2.55
C THR A 5 5.97 9.50 -1.62
N TYR A 6 6.19 9.99 -0.40
CA TYR A 6 5.14 10.23 0.58
C TYR A 6 4.89 11.73 0.72
N GLY A 7 3.61 12.10 0.74
CA GLY A 7 3.23 13.44 1.18
C GLY A 7 3.25 13.53 2.71
N ASP A 8 3.55 14.71 3.23
CA ASP A 8 3.52 15.00 4.67
C ASP A 8 2.08 15.18 5.21
N GLY A 9 1.07 14.97 4.37
CA GLY A 9 -0.33 15.29 4.69
C GLY A 9 -0.63 16.79 4.56
N ALA A 10 -1.92 17.12 4.53
CA ALA A 10 -2.42 18.49 4.51
C ALA A 10 -3.82 18.55 5.13
N GLY A 11 -4.19 19.69 5.73
CA GLY A 11 -5.55 19.89 6.23
C GLY A 11 -5.98 18.89 7.33
N ASN A 12 -5.09 18.66 8.30
CA ASN A 12 -5.19 17.68 9.40
C ASN A 12 -4.97 16.20 9.03
N ALA A 13 -4.73 15.86 7.76
CA ALA A 13 -4.29 14.51 7.41
C ALA A 13 -2.86 14.26 7.91
N ALA A 14 -2.60 13.05 8.40
CA ALA A 14 -1.26 12.61 8.78
C ALA A 14 -0.35 12.40 7.54
N PRO A 15 0.98 12.33 7.74
CA PRO A 15 1.90 11.86 6.69
C PRO A 15 1.52 10.47 6.20
N LEU A 16 1.65 10.21 4.89
CA LEU A 16 1.19 8.95 4.27
C LEU A 16 2.13 7.75 4.53
N THR A 17 2.77 7.69 5.69
CA THR A 17 3.86 6.75 6.02
C THR A 17 3.39 5.61 6.93
N ALA A 18 2.33 4.90 6.55
CA ALA A 18 1.88 3.66 7.20
C ALA A 18 2.52 2.41 6.58
N LEU A 19 2.54 1.31 7.33
CA LEU A 19 3.20 0.06 6.89
C LEU A 19 2.50 -0.58 5.71
N ASP A 20 1.17 -0.71 5.78
CA ASP A 20 0.33 -1.18 4.69
C ASP A 20 0.39 -0.28 3.46
N VAL A 21 0.35 1.05 3.62
CA VAL A 21 0.45 2.02 2.52
C VAL A 21 1.82 1.90 1.86
N ALA A 22 2.89 1.78 2.64
CA ALA A 22 4.21 1.54 2.08
C ALA A 22 4.32 0.18 1.36
N GLY A 23 3.72 -0.86 1.92
CA GLY A 23 3.67 -2.19 1.30
C GLY A 23 2.85 -2.21 0.01
N HIS A 24 1.70 -1.53 -0.02
CA HIS A 24 0.82 -1.35 -1.17
C HIS A 24 1.60 -0.72 -2.32
N GLU A 25 2.19 0.43 -2.05
CA GLU A 25 2.84 1.21 -3.08
C GLU A 25 4.11 0.53 -3.66
N MET A 26 4.88 -0.15 -2.80
CA MET A 26 6.00 -0.97 -3.25
C MET A 26 5.54 -2.17 -4.10
N SER A 27 4.32 -2.67 -3.86
CA SER A 27 3.73 -3.79 -4.58
C SER A 27 3.26 -3.44 -5.98
N HIS A 28 2.96 -2.17 -6.27
CA HIS A 28 2.83 -1.71 -7.66
C HIS A 28 4.12 -1.95 -8.46
N GLY A 29 5.28 -1.75 -7.83
CA GLY A 29 6.58 -2.08 -8.42
C GLY A 29 6.72 -3.55 -8.76
N VAL A 30 6.36 -4.43 -7.82
CA VAL A 30 6.35 -5.88 -8.07
C VAL A 30 5.39 -6.25 -9.20
N THR A 31 4.18 -5.70 -9.20
CA THR A 31 3.19 -5.93 -10.26
C THR A 31 3.69 -5.46 -11.62
N SER A 32 4.36 -4.31 -11.68
CA SER A 32 4.89 -3.74 -12.93
C SER A 32 5.99 -4.61 -13.57
N GLU A 33 6.82 -5.26 -12.76
CA GLU A 33 7.92 -6.13 -13.23
C GLU A 33 7.51 -7.61 -13.38
N THR A 34 6.25 -7.95 -13.05
CA THR A 34 5.73 -9.32 -13.14
C THR A 34 4.55 -9.43 -14.09
N ALA A 35 3.32 -9.38 -13.59
CA ALA A 35 2.11 -9.54 -14.40
C ALA A 35 1.83 -8.32 -15.30
N GLY A 36 2.38 -7.15 -14.99
CA GLY A 36 2.23 -5.93 -15.79
C GLY A 36 0.78 -5.49 -15.96
N LEU A 37 -0.03 -5.59 -14.90
CA LEU A 37 -1.47 -5.31 -14.95
C LEU A 37 -1.72 -3.83 -15.31
N ASN A 38 -2.34 -3.60 -16.46
CA ASN A 38 -2.67 -2.24 -16.91
C ASN A 38 -3.63 -1.57 -15.94
N TYR A 39 -3.38 -0.31 -15.63
CA TYR A 39 -4.10 0.48 -14.63
C TYR A 39 -5.44 1.02 -15.17
N SER A 40 -6.31 0.11 -15.59
CA SER A 40 -7.61 0.44 -16.19
C SER A 40 -8.57 -0.75 -16.09
N GLY A 41 -9.86 -0.47 -15.89
CA GLY A 41 -10.89 -1.50 -15.81
C GLY A 41 -10.59 -2.58 -14.77
N GLU A 42 -10.87 -3.84 -15.11
CA GLU A 42 -10.66 -4.99 -14.22
C GLU A 42 -9.18 -5.23 -13.92
N SER A 43 -8.27 -5.00 -14.88
CA SER A 43 -6.84 -5.13 -14.61
C SER A 43 -6.33 -4.08 -13.64
N GLY A 44 -6.89 -2.86 -13.67
CA GLY A 44 -6.60 -1.83 -12.68
C GLY A 44 -7.08 -2.21 -11.29
N GLY A 45 -8.32 -2.73 -11.19
CA GLY A 45 -8.85 -3.23 -9.92
C GLY A 45 -8.02 -4.38 -9.33
N LEU A 46 -7.53 -5.29 -10.17
CA LEU A 46 -6.63 -6.37 -9.72
C LEU A 46 -5.24 -5.85 -9.33
N ASN A 47 -4.74 -4.79 -9.97
CA ASN A 47 -3.47 -4.14 -9.60
C ASN A 47 -3.55 -3.53 -8.19
N GLU A 48 -4.61 -2.76 -7.92
CA GLU A 48 -4.91 -2.21 -6.60
C GLU A 48 -5.10 -3.31 -5.55
N ALA A 49 -5.98 -4.28 -5.82
CA ALA A 49 -6.29 -5.32 -4.86
C ALA A 49 -5.06 -6.19 -4.53
N THR A 50 -4.18 -6.46 -5.50
CA THR A 50 -2.92 -7.17 -5.24
C THR A 50 -2.01 -6.35 -4.30
N SER A 51 -2.01 -5.03 -4.47
CA SER A 51 -1.23 -4.12 -3.65
C SER A 51 -1.77 -4.05 -2.22
N ASP A 52 -3.08 -3.98 -2.02
CA ASP A 52 -3.72 -4.08 -0.70
C ASP A 52 -3.40 -5.41 0.00
N ILE A 53 -3.55 -6.55 -0.72
CA ILE A 53 -3.27 -7.89 -0.15
C ILE A 53 -1.82 -7.98 0.33
N PHE A 54 -0.87 -7.44 -0.44
CA PHE A 54 0.54 -7.46 -0.06
C PHE A 54 0.86 -6.46 1.05
N GLY A 55 0.25 -5.28 1.04
CA GLY A 55 0.32 -4.29 2.12
C GLY A 55 -0.12 -4.86 3.45
N THR A 56 -1.33 -5.43 3.51
CA THR A 56 -1.84 -6.17 4.66
C THR A 56 -0.90 -7.32 5.06
N GLY A 57 -0.39 -8.07 4.08
CA GLY A 57 0.59 -9.14 4.32
C GLY A 57 1.87 -8.64 5.02
N VAL A 58 2.33 -7.43 4.72
CA VAL A 58 3.46 -6.78 5.38
C VAL A 58 3.14 -6.46 6.84
N GLU A 59 1.93 -5.99 7.16
CA GLU A 59 1.54 -5.72 8.55
C GLU A 59 1.50 -7.01 9.38
N PHE A 60 0.83 -8.05 8.88
CA PHE A 60 0.80 -9.36 9.53
C PHE A 60 2.21 -9.94 9.71
N TYR A 61 3.09 -9.75 8.73
CA TYR A 61 4.48 -10.18 8.82
C TYR A 61 5.26 -9.39 9.88
N SER A 62 5.10 -8.07 9.90
CA SER A 62 5.77 -7.18 10.85
C SER A 62 5.34 -7.44 12.29
N ASN A 63 4.05 -7.79 12.47
CA ASN A 63 3.43 -8.14 13.75
C ASN A 63 3.77 -7.14 14.86
N THR A 64 3.76 -5.85 14.55
CA THR A 64 4.08 -4.82 15.53
C THR A 64 2.92 -4.63 16.51
N ALA A 65 3.21 -4.31 17.76
CA ALA A 65 2.16 -4.11 18.76
C ALA A 65 1.42 -2.77 18.61
N THR A 66 2.07 -1.78 17.99
CA THR A 66 1.51 -0.44 17.73
C THR A 66 0.61 -0.42 16.50
N ASP A 67 0.83 -1.38 15.61
CA ASP A 67 0.09 -1.56 14.37
C ASP A 67 -0.03 -3.06 14.06
N PRO A 68 -0.92 -3.78 14.77
CA PRO A 68 -1.12 -5.20 14.57
C PRO A 68 -1.81 -5.44 13.23
N GLY A 69 -1.35 -6.43 12.46
CA GLY A 69 -1.95 -6.75 11.16
C GLY A 69 -3.46 -6.98 11.25
N ASP A 70 -4.18 -6.25 10.43
CA ASP A 70 -5.62 -6.37 10.27
C ASP A 70 -6.03 -6.28 8.79
N TYR A 71 -7.24 -5.83 8.46
CA TYR A 71 -7.73 -5.76 7.08
C TYR A 71 -8.28 -4.37 6.74
N LEU A 72 -7.96 -3.38 7.56
CA LEU A 72 -8.14 -1.98 7.26
C LEU A 72 -6.95 -1.53 6.41
N ILE A 73 -7.19 -0.54 5.55
CA ILE A 73 -6.17 0.04 4.68
C ILE A 73 -6.09 1.53 5.00
N GLY A 74 -4.90 2.01 5.33
CA GLY A 74 -4.58 3.41 5.60
C GLY A 74 -5.10 3.92 6.94
N GLU A 75 -5.37 3.06 7.91
CA GLU A 75 -5.93 3.44 9.21
C GLU A 75 -4.92 4.08 10.17
N LYS A 76 -3.67 4.26 9.74
CA LYS A 76 -2.64 5.07 10.44
C LYS A 76 -2.34 6.41 9.76
N ILE A 77 -3.06 6.77 8.70
CA ILE A 77 -2.83 8.02 7.94
C ILE A 77 -4.05 8.96 7.91
N ASP A 78 -5.02 8.73 8.79
CA ASP A 78 -6.26 9.48 8.96
C ASP A 78 -6.12 10.84 9.67
#